data_AF-A0A8X6FKZ6-F1
#
_entry.id   AF-A0A8X6FKZ6-F1
#
_cell.length_a   1.000
_cell.length_b   1.000
_cell.length_c   1.000
_cell.angle_alpha   90.00
_cell.angle_beta   90.00
_cell.angle_gamma   90.00
#
_symmetry.space_group_name_H-M   'P 1'
#
loop_
_entity.id
_entity.type
_entity.pdbx_description
1 polymer ?
#
loop_
_entity_poly.entity_id
_entity_poly.type
_entity_poly.pdbx_seq_one_letter_code
_entity_poly.pdbx_strand_id
1 'polypeptide(L)'
;MAPRVATRSLKQLAIDDGDKYPLAADVIMSDVYMDDLTGADDLESGRKLQEQLVSLLRGAGMDLHKWSASNPLLLPDSMCQDKDLSYTSSTETKTLGLLCKPHPDSFAFKISPMTSNCTSLIVTKKSVISTIARIFDSLGLIGPVITKAKIFLQSLWQLNLDWNDSLPSNLVSYWKSYIDALESINCLNIPRYCLQDKSIRTELHGFSDSSEKAYGAAFYLRCIDSSGQISVRLLCSKSKVAPLKNAEATLANIRNSFWIPSARNVVRKIFRACITCRKVSAKGSQQ
;
A
#
# COMPACT_ATOMS: atom_id res chain seq x y z
N MET A 1 -2.26 -13.53 20.91
CA MET A 1 -0.92 -13.00 21.25
C MET A 1 -0.86 -11.56 20.79
N ALA A 2 -0.35 -10.61 21.59
CA ALA A 2 -0.24 -9.22 21.14
C ALA A 2 0.83 -9.11 20.02
N PRO A 3 0.63 -8.31 18.95
CA PRO A 3 1.57 -8.25 17.81
C PRO A 3 3.01 -7.95 18.22
N ARG A 4 3.20 -7.07 19.21
CA ARG A 4 4.53 -6.72 19.74
C ARG A 4 5.27 -7.90 20.36
N VAL A 5 4.55 -8.82 21.01
CA VAL A 5 5.15 -10.00 21.66
C VAL A 5 5.62 -10.98 20.59
N ALA A 6 4.79 -11.24 19.57
CA ALA A 6 5.16 -12.09 18.45
C ALA A 6 6.40 -11.57 17.71
N THR A 7 6.42 -10.28 17.34
CA THR A 7 7.60 -9.67 16.69
C THR A 7 8.84 -9.71 17.59
N ARG A 8 8.70 -9.51 18.91
CA ARG A 8 9.84 -9.60 19.83
C ARG A 8 10.38 -11.02 19.93
N SER A 9 9.51 -12.03 19.98
CA SER A 9 9.91 -13.45 19.97
C SER A 9 10.67 -13.81 18.70
N LEU A 10 10.20 -13.39 17.53
CA LEU A 10 10.92 -13.58 16.26
C LEU A 10 12.31 -12.92 16.29
N LYS A 11 12.39 -11.66 16.74
CA LYS A 11 13.67 -10.96 16.87
C LYS A 11 14.61 -11.63 17.88
N GLN A 12 14.08 -12.20 18.96
CA GLN A 12 14.90 -12.91 19.93
C GLN A 12 15.45 -14.22 19.33
N LEU A 13 14.63 -14.96 18.58
CA LEU A 13 15.07 -16.15 17.85
C LEU A 13 16.20 -15.82 16.85
N ALA A 14 16.09 -14.72 16.12
CA ALA A 14 17.16 -14.26 15.23
C ALA A 14 18.45 -13.86 15.96
N ILE A 15 18.36 -13.39 17.21
CA ILE A 15 19.54 -13.10 18.04
C ILE A 15 20.17 -14.40 18.56
N ASP A 16 19.36 -15.37 18.97
CA ASP A 16 19.83 -16.57 19.66
C ASP A 16 20.40 -17.62 18.68
N ASP A 17 19.76 -17.78 17.51
CA ASP A 17 20.09 -18.83 16.53
C ASP A 17 20.43 -18.31 15.13
N GLY A 18 20.39 -16.98 14.92
CA GLY A 18 20.56 -16.37 13.60
C GLY A 18 21.93 -16.53 12.97
N ASP A 19 22.99 -16.80 13.76
CA ASP A 19 24.35 -17.00 13.25
C ASP A 19 24.43 -18.18 12.24
N LYS A 20 23.55 -19.17 12.38
CA LYS A 20 23.45 -20.33 11.47
C LYS A 20 22.68 -19.98 10.18
N TYR A 21 21.88 -18.93 10.20
CA TYR A 21 20.91 -18.56 9.16
C TYR A 21 20.93 -17.04 8.89
N PRO A 22 22.06 -16.48 8.41
CA PRO A 22 22.27 -15.04 8.35
C PRO A 22 21.24 -14.29 7.48
N LEU A 23 20.78 -14.86 6.37
CA LEU A 23 19.78 -14.22 5.51
C LEU A 23 18.41 -14.12 6.22
N ALA A 24 18.02 -15.19 6.90
CA ALA A 24 16.78 -15.22 7.67
C ALA A 24 16.85 -14.29 8.88
N ALA A 25 17.99 -14.27 9.59
CA ALA A 25 18.21 -13.39 10.73
C ALA A 25 18.12 -11.91 10.33
N ASP A 26 18.78 -11.52 9.23
CA ASP A 26 18.71 -10.16 8.70
C ASP A 26 17.27 -9.76 8.40
N VAL A 27 16.54 -10.56 7.62
CA VAL A 27 15.13 -10.30 7.27
C VAL A 27 14.24 -10.23 8.52
N ILE A 28 14.43 -11.11 9.51
CA ILE A 28 13.64 -11.08 10.75
C ILE A 28 13.90 -9.78 11.55
N MET A 29 15.12 -9.26 11.47
CA MET A 29 15.52 -8.06 12.21
C MET A 29 15.05 -6.77 11.52
N SER A 30 15.15 -6.69 10.20
CA SER A 30 14.81 -5.49 9.41
C SER A 30 13.38 -5.47 8.89
N ASP A 31 12.84 -6.62 8.47
CA ASP A 31 11.78 -6.68 7.46
C ASP A 31 10.59 -7.58 7.86
N VAL A 32 10.27 -7.59 9.16
CA VAL A 32 9.04 -8.22 9.71
C VAL A 32 8.00 -7.15 9.99
N TYR A 33 6.80 -7.33 9.44
CA TYR A 33 5.62 -6.58 9.83
C TYR A 33 4.55 -7.51 10.40
N MET A 34 4.39 -7.51 11.73
CA MET A 34 3.51 -8.44 12.44
C MET A 34 3.84 -9.90 12.11
N ASP A 35 3.02 -10.55 11.28
CA ASP A 35 3.12 -11.92 10.79
C ASP A 35 3.58 -12.02 9.31
N ASP A 36 3.79 -10.89 8.64
CA ASP A 36 4.27 -10.82 7.25
C ASP A 36 5.81 -10.65 7.19
N LEU A 37 6.44 -11.38 6.26
CA LEU A 37 7.87 -11.36 5.94
C LEU A 37 8.09 -10.91 4.48
N THR A 38 9.27 -10.33 4.19
CA THR A 38 9.64 -9.91 2.83
C THR A 38 10.29 -11.02 2.01
N GLY A 39 10.41 -10.80 0.70
CA GLY A 39 11.10 -11.69 -0.25
C GLY A 39 12.51 -11.22 -0.60
N ALA A 40 13.02 -11.70 -1.74
CA ALA A 40 14.33 -11.36 -2.29
C ALA A 40 14.23 -10.89 -3.75
N ASP A 41 15.31 -10.34 -4.28
CA ASP A 41 15.35 -9.70 -5.62
C ASP A 41 15.52 -10.70 -6.78
N ASP A 42 15.97 -11.92 -6.50
CA ASP A 42 16.16 -12.97 -7.50
C ASP A 42 15.75 -14.37 -7.00
N LEU A 43 15.65 -15.31 -7.94
CA LEU A 43 15.18 -16.66 -7.67
C LEU A 43 16.12 -17.44 -6.73
N GLU A 44 17.43 -17.28 -6.89
CA GLU A 44 18.42 -18.04 -6.13
C GLU A 44 18.49 -17.54 -4.68
N SER A 45 18.58 -16.21 -4.50
CA SER A 45 18.54 -15.60 -3.17
C SER A 45 17.19 -15.85 -2.49
N GLY A 46 16.09 -15.82 -3.23
CA GLY A 46 14.75 -16.15 -2.72
C GLY A 46 14.65 -17.58 -2.19
N ARG A 47 15.19 -18.57 -2.91
CA ARG A 47 15.21 -19.98 -2.44
C ARG A 47 16.06 -20.15 -1.19
N LYS A 48 17.28 -19.59 -1.18
CA LYS A 48 18.16 -19.63 -0.01
C LYS A 48 17.52 -18.98 1.21
N LEU A 49 16.86 -17.83 1.02
CA LEU A 49 16.14 -17.15 2.08
C LEU A 49 14.98 -18.00 2.62
N GLN A 50 14.19 -18.61 1.73
CA GLN A 50 13.10 -19.51 2.11
C GLN A 50 13.59 -20.70 2.95
N GLU A 51 14.65 -21.38 2.50
CA GLU A 51 15.27 -22.50 3.22
C GLU A 51 15.73 -22.06 4.62
N GLN A 52 16.46 -20.96 4.72
CA GLN A 52 16.95 -20.44 6.00
C GLN A 52 15.81 -20.02 6.94
N LEU A 53 14.76 -19.37 6.43
CA LEU A 53 13.59 -18.97 7.23
C LEU A 53 12.86 -20.20 7.79
N VAL A 54 12.64 -21.22 6.97
CA VAL A 54 12.00 -22.47 7.40
C VAL A 54 12.84 -23.16 8.47
N SER A 55 14.15 -23.28 8.26
CA SER A 55 15.04 -23.93 9.23
C SER A 55 15.12 -23.19 10.57
N LEU A 56 15.25 -21.85 10.54
CA LEU A 56 15.32 -21.03 11.75
C LEU A 56 14.01 -21.09 12.55
N LEU A 57 12.86 -20.92 11.88
CA LEU A 57 11.55 -20.90 12.56
C LEU A 57 11.14 -22.27 13.08
N ARG A 58 11.48 -23.36 12.36
CA ARG A 58 11.26 -24.72 12.83
C ARG A 58 12.01 -25.00 14.14
N GLY A 59 13.19 -24.40 14.33
CA GLY A 59 13.92 -24.46 15.60
C GLY A 59 13.13 -23.92 16.81
N ALA A 60 12.21 -23.00 16.57
CA ALA A 60 11.30 -22.44 17.58
C ALA A 60 9.91 -23.08 17.60
N GLY A 61 9.70 -24.17 16.85
CA GLY A 61 8.39 -24.80 16.69
C GLY A 61 7.37 -23.93 15.93
N MET A 62 7.85 -23.03 15.08
CA MET A 62 7.01 -22.17 14.23
C MET A 62 7.09 -22.64 12.78
N ASP A 63 5.94 -22.94 12.18
CA ASP A 63 5.85 -23.38 10.80
C ASP A 63 5.29 -22.27 9.90
N LEU A 64 5.97 -22.02 8.77
CA LEU A 64 5.56 -21.06 7.75
C LEU A 64 4.60 -21.70 6.75
N HIS A 65 3.33 -21.25 6.73
CA HIS A 65 2.26 -21.92 5.98
C HIS A 65 1.65 -21.13 4.80
N LYS A 66 2.14 -19.92 4.48
CA LYS A 66 1.57 -19.10 3.39
C LYS A 66 2.66 -18.41 2.58
N TRP A 67 3.02 -19.00 1.45
CA TRP A 67 3.99 -18.45 0.52
C TRP A 67 3.29 -17.83 -0.68
N SER A 68 3.72 -16.62 -1.03
CA SER A 68 3.23 -15.88 -2.20
C SER A 68 4.44 -15.29 -2.91
N ALA A 69 4.58 -15.56 -4.21
CA ALA A 69 5.75 -15.16 -4.97
C ALA A 69 5.36 -14.75 -6.39
N SER A 70 5.98 -13.68 -6.89
CA SER A 70 5.78 -13.23 -8.26
C SER A 70 6.40 -14.16 -9.30
N ASN A 71 7.40 -14.95 -8.90
CA ASN A 71 7.99 -16.01 -9.71
C ASN A 71 7.45 -17.37 -9.22
N PRO A 72 6.68 -18.10 -10.05
CA PRO A 72 6.14 -19.42 -9.68
C PRO A 72 7.20 -20.44 -9.30
N LEU A 73 8.45 -20.31 -9.77
CA LEU A 73 9.55 -21.22 -9.45
C LEU A 73 10.05 -21.13 -7.99
N LEU A 74 9.59 -20.12 -7.24
CA LEU A 74 9.78 -19.99 -5.79
C LEU A 74 8.68 -20.69 -4.99
N LEU A 75 7.57 -21.01 -5.64
CA LEU A 75 6.52 -21.81 -5.01
C LEU A 75 6.89 -23.29 -5.21
N PRO A 76 6.72 -24.14 -4.19
CA PRO A 76 6.96 -25.56 -4.35
C PRO A 76 6.03 -26.14 -5.41
N ASP A 77 6.54 -27.14 -6.14
CA ASP A 77 5.72 -27.89 -7.09
C ASP A 77 4.51 -28.48 -6.36
N SER A 78 3.33 -28.36 -6.96
CA SER A 78 2.07 -28.94 -6.46
C SER A 78 2.13 -30.47 -6.29
N MET A 79 3.20 -31.11 -6.76
CA MET A 79 3.50 -32.54 -6.63
C MET A 79 4.33 -32.89 -5.38
N CYS A 80 4.95 -31.91 -4.70
CA CYS A 80 5.65 -32.13 -3.43
C CYS A 80 4.68 -31.93 -2.26
N GLN A 81 3.78 -32.89 -2.06
CA GLN A 81 2.99 -32.99 -0.84
C GLN A 81 3.86 -33.51 0.31
N ASP A 82 4.67 -32.64 0.91
CA ASP A 82 4.99 -32.81 2.33
C ASP A 82 3.69 -32.54 3.10
N LYS A 83 3.15 -33.57 3.76
CA LYS A 83 1.82 -33.57 4.37
C LYS A 83 1.61 -32.52 5.49
N ASP A 84 2.68 -31.84 5.91
CA ASP A 84 2.66 -30.84 6.99
C ASP A 84 2.72 -29.37 6.51
N LEU A 85 2.91 -29.11 5.21
CA LEU A 85 2.98 -27.75 4.65
C LEU A 85 1.86 -27.52 3.66
N SER A 86 0.73 -27.01 4.14
CA SER A 86 -0.39 -26.60 3.27
C SER A 86 -0.06 -25.31 2.50
N TYR A 87 0.70 -25.44 1.41
CA TYR A 87 0.95 -24.34 0.49
C TYR A 87 -0.36 -23.92 -0.19
N THR A 88 -0.95 -22.83 0.29
CA THR A 88 -2.09 -22.21 -0.37
C THR A 88 -1.59 -21.25 -1.44
N SER A 89 -1.51 -21.71 -2.69
CA SER A 89 -1.25 -20.86 -3.85
C SER A 89 -2.49 -20.02 -4.17
N SER A 90 -2.75 -18.99 -3.36
CA SER A 90 -3.82 -18.05 -3.66
C SER A 90 -3.42 -17.18 -4.85
N THR A 91 -4.24 -17.14 -5.90
CA THR A 91 -4.09 -16.20 -7.02
C THR A 91 -4.16 -14.73 -6.58
N GLU A 92 -4.73 -14.49 -5.40
CA GLU A 92 -4.81 -13.17 -4.76
C GLU A 92 -4.49 -13.30 -3.26
N THR A 93 -3.55 -12.49 -2.77
CA THR A 93 -3.20 -12.40 -1.34
C THR A 93 -3.52 -11.00 -0.84
N LYS A 94 -3.87 -10.82 0.44
CA LYS A 94 -3.91 -9.49 1.05
C LYS A 94 -2.58 -9.20 1.71
N THR A 95 -1.93 -8.11 1.33
CA THR A 95 -0.69 -7.63 1.94
C THR A 95 -0.96 -6.27 2.55
N LEU A 96 -0.79 -6.13 3.87
CA LEU A 96 -1.09 -4.90 4.62
C LEU A 96 -2.52 -4.34 4.37
N GLY A 97 -3.49 -5.21 4.05
CA GLY A 97 -4.87 -4.85 3.75
C GLY A 97 -5.17 -4.52 2.29
N LEU A 98 -4.17 -4.37 1.42
CA LEU A 98 -4.34 -4.24 -0.03
C LEU A 98 -4.38 -5.62 -0.70
N LEU A 99 -5.21 -5.78 -1.72
CA LEU A 99 -5.20 -6.99 -2.54
C LEU A 99 -3.99 -6.96 -3.46
N CYS A 100 -3.19 -8.02 -3.43
CA CYS A 100 -2.00 -8.19 -4.26
C CYS A 100 -2.16 -9.48 -5.08
N LYS A 101 -1.92 -9.36 -6.39
CA LYS A 101 -1.85 -10.47 -7.33
C LYS A 101 -0.38 -10.77 -7.57
N PRO A 102 0.18 -11.84 -6.97
CA PRO A 102 1.60 -12.18 -7.15
C PRO A 102 1.97 -12.32 -8.63
N HIS A 103 1.08 -12.87 -9.46
CA HIS A 103 1.18 -12.82 -10.91
C HIS A 103 -0.04 -12.07 -11.46
N PRO A 104 0.11 -10.91 -12.14
CA PRO A 104 1.31 -10.35 -12.78
C PRO A 104 2.11 -9.33 -11.92
N ASP A 105 2.12 -9.46 -10.60
CA ASP A 105 2.72 -8.51 -9.66
C ASP A 105 2.03 -7.13 -9.64
N SER A 106 0.78 -7.13 -9.21
CA SER A 106 -0.03 -5.90 -9.16
C SER A 106 -0.89 -5.81 -7.90
N PHE A 107 -1.09 -4.58 -7.44
CA PHE A 107 -2.17 -4.27 -6.53
C PHE A 107 -3.49 -4.23 -7.29
N ALA A 108 -4.52 -4.74 -6.64
CA ALA A 108 -5.89 -4.74 -7.12
C ALA A 108 -6.82 -4.25 -6.01
N PHE A 109 -8.08 -4.03 -6.38
CA PHE A 109 -9.13 -3.64 -5.46
C PHE A 109 -10.32 -4.56 -5.67
N LYS A 110 -10.99 -4.91 -4.57
CA LYS A 110 -12.19 -5.75 -4.63
C LYS A 110 -13.30 -5.10 -3.82
N ILE A 111 -14.25 -4.55 -4.56
CA ILE A 111 -15.42 -3.85 -4.09
C ILE A 111 -16.60 -4.75 -4.47
N SER A 112 -17.17 -5.41 -3.46
CA SER A 112 -18.36 -6.22 -3.66
C SER A 112 -19.56 -5.31 -3.95
N PRO A 113 -20.45 -5.69 -4.89
CA PRO A 113 -21.71 -4.99 -5.10
C PRO A 113 -22.44 -4.90 -3.76
N MET A 114 -22.72 -3.69 -3.28
CA MET A 114 -23.46 -3.50 -2.02
C MET A 114 -24.95 -3.82 -2.16
N THR A 115 -25.37 -4.26 -3.34
CA THR A 115 -26.75 -4.55 -3.73
C THR A 115 -27.28 -5.86 -3.14
N SER A 116 -26.44 -6.83 -2.77
CA SER A 116 -26.93 -8.16 -2.33
C SER A 116 -27.37 -8.26 -0.87
N ASN A 117 -26.92 -7.37 0.02
CA ASN A 117 -27.22 -7.44 1.46
C ASN A 117 -27.98 -6.22 2.02
N CYS A 118 -28.38 -5.28 1.17
CA CYS A 118 -29.27 -4.17 1.57
C CYS A 118 -30.67 -4.42 1.03
N THR A 119 -31.48 -5.15 1.79
CA THR A 119 -32.95 -5.15 1.68
C THR A 119 -33.56 -3.78 2.01
N SER A 120 -32.76 -2.80 2.44
CA SER A 120 -33.18 -1.42 2.65
C SER A 120 -32.96 -0.59 1.38
N LEU A 121 -34.06 -0.17 0.74
CA LEU A 121 -34.08 0.89 -0.28
C LEU A 121 -33.55 2.25 0.25
N ILE A 122 -33.30 2.37 1.55
CA ILE A 122 -32.97 3.61 2.24
C ILE A 122 -31.45 3.74 2.38
N VAL A 123 -30.88 4.73 1.69
CA VAL A 123 -29.50 5.16 1.92
C VAL A 123 -29.49 6.10 3.13
N THR A 124 -28.61 5.84 4.09
CA THR A 124 -28.47 6.63 5.33
C THR A 124 -27.05 7.16 5.47
N LYS A 125 -26.84 8.16 6.33
CA LYS A 125 -25.49 8.67 6.63
C LYS A 125 -24.57 7.55 7.14
N LYS A 126 -25.09 6.67 7.99
CA LYS A 126 -24.37 5.50 8.51
C LYS A 126 -23.95 4.53 7.41
N SER A 127 -24.82 4.25 6.43
CA SER A 127 -24.46 3.33 5.35
C SER A 127 -23.35 3.92 4.46
N VAL A 128 -23.42 5.22 4.13
CA VAL A 128 -22.36 5.94 3.39
C VAL A 128 -21.01 5.84 4.10
N ILE A 129 -20.96 6.12 5.41
CA ILE A 129 -19.71 6.05 6.20
C ILE A 129 -19.15 4.63 6.20
N SER A 130 -20.03 3.64 6.43
CA SER A 130 -19.65 2.22 6.42
C SER A 130 -19.05 1.82 5.07
N THR A 131 -19.65 2.25 3.95
CA THR A 131 -19.11 2.00 2.62
C THR A 131 -17.73 2.61 2.44
N ILE A 132 -17.55 3.89 2.78
CA ILE A 132 -16.27 4.60 2.63
C ILE A 132 -15.18 3.91 3.47
N ALA A 133 -15.49 3.51 4.70
CA ALA A 133 -14.56 2.85 5.61
C ALA A 133 -14.10 1.47 5.10
N ARG A 134 -14.88 0.80 4.25
CA ARG A 134 -14.51 -0.48 3.62
C ARG A 134 -13.53 -0.32 2.45
N ILE A 135 -13.38 0.89 1.90
CA ILE A 135 -12.43 1.17 0.83
C ILE A 135 -11.06 1.38 1.47
N PHE A 136 -10.21 0.35 1.37
CA PHE A 136 -8.86 0.39 1.92
C PHE A 136 -7.84 0.81 0.85
N ASP A 137 -7.12 1.89 1.12
CA ASP A 137 -6.07 2.44 0.24
C ASP A 137 -4.99 3.14 1.08
N SER A 138 -4.03 2.36 1.55
CA SER A 138 -2.94 2.86 2.40
C SER A 138 -1.94 3.75 1.65
N LEU A 139 -1.80 3.54 0.34
CA LEU A 139 -0.84 4.23 -0.53
C LEU A 139 -1.46 5.41 -1.29
N GLY A 140 -2.78 5.58 -1.25
CA GLY A 140 -3.48 6.62 -2.01
C GLY A 140 -3.54 6.34 -3.52
N LEU A 141 -3.50 5.07 -3.95
CA LEU A 141 -3.51 4.70 -5.36
C LEU A 141 -4.85 5.02 -6.04
N ILE A 142 -5.95 4.99 -5.29
CA ILE A 142 -7.29 5.41 -5.70
C ILE A 142 -7.73 6.66 -4.93
N GLY A 143 -6.77 7.48 -4.50
CA GLY A 143 -6.99 8.71 -3.75
C GLY A 143 -8.11 9.61 -4.31
N PRO A 144 -8.18 9.87 -5.63
CA PRO A 144 -9.27 10.67 -6.22
C PRO A 144 -10.68 10.10 -5.98
N VAL A 145 -10.82 8.78 -6.02
CA VAL A 145 -12.10 8.08 -5.77
C VAL A 145 -12.54 8.32 -4.33
N ILE A 146 -11.66 8.02 -3.37
CA ILE A 146 -11.94 8.19 -1.94
C ILE A 146 -12.19 9.65 -1.60
N THR A 147 -11.49 10.59 -2.27
CA THR A 147 -11.69 12.02 -2.06
C THR A 147 -13.09 12.47 -2.44
N LYS A 148 -13.63 12.01 -3.57
CA LYS A 148 -15.03 12.29 -3.94
C LYS A 148 -16.01 11.78 -2.89
N ALA A 149 -15.81 10.56 -2.40
CA ALA A 149 -16.61 9.99 -1.31
C ALA A 149 -16.53 10.83 -0.03
N LYS A 150 -15.33 11.27 0.37
CA LYS A 150 -15.14 12.09 1.58
C LYS A 150 -15.73 13.50 1.45
N ILE A 151 -15.69 14.11 0.26
CA ILE A 151 -16.37 15.39 -0.02
C ILE A 151 -17.89 15.22 0.13
N PHE A 152 -18.44 14.15 -0.44
CA PHE A 152 -19.86 13.83 -0.26
C PHE A 152 -20.21 13.59 1.22
N LEU A 153 -19.39 12.84 1.95
CA LEU A 153 -19.60 12.65 3.38
C LEU A 153 -19.58 13.99 4.14
N GLN A 154 -18.67 14.91 3.79
CA GLN A 154 -18.63 16.25 4.38
C GLN A 154 -19.94 17.02 4.13
N SER A 155 -20.54 16.94 2.94
CA SER A 155 -21.82 17.62 2.70
C SER A 155 -22.97 17.03 3.51
N LEU A 156 -22.98 15.71 3.77
CA LEU A 156 -23.97 15.09 4.65
C LEU A 156 -23.90 15.58 6.10
N TRP A 157 -22.71 15.95 6.58
CA TRP A 157 -22.55 16.54 7.92
C TRP A 157 -23.16 17.94 8.03
N GLN A 158 -23.32 18.65 6.91
CA GLN A 158 -23.93 19.98 6.89
C GLN A 158 -25.47 19.93 6.93
N LEU A 159 -26.08 18.77 6.65
CA LEU A 159 -27.54 18.61 6.56
C LEU A 159 -28.22 18.40 7.91
N ASN A 160 -27.48 18.39 9.03
CA ASN A 160 -28.00 18.12 10.38
C ASN A 160 -28.87 16.84 10.49
N LEU A 161 -28.65 15.85 9.61
CA LEU A 161 -29.32 14.55 9.66
C LEU A 161 -28.72 13.65 10.75
N ASP A 162 -29.53 12.82 11.38
CA ASP A 162 -29.07 11.73 12.23
C ASP A 162 -28.50 10.56 11.41
N TRP A 163 -27.83 9.64 12.09
CA TRP A 163 -27.10 8.52 11.47
C TRP A 163 -27.99 7.60 10.63
N ASN A 164 -29.22 7.36 11.07
CA ASN A 164 -30.17 6.44 10.46
C ASN A 164 -31.21 7.14 9.57
N ASP A 165 -31.16 8.47 9.48
CA ASP A 165 -32.07 9.23 8.64
C ASP A 165 -31.86 8.90 7.17
N SER A 166 -32.95 8.92 6.42
CA SER A 166 -32.93 8.77 4.98
C SER A 166 -32.30 10.01 4.33
N LEU A 167 -31.46 9.80 3.32
CA LEU A 167 -30.92 10.91 2.54
C LEU A 167 -31.99 11.50 1.60
N PRO A 168 -31.97 12.83 1.36
CA PRO A 168 -32.73 13.46 0.29
C PRO A 168 -32.51 12.78 -1.07
N SER A 169 -33.57 12.72 -1.89
CA SER A 169 -33.59 11.97 -3.15
C SER A 169 -32.45 12.33 -4.11
N ASN A 170 -32.09 13.62 -4.19
CA ASN A 170 -30.97 14.10 -5.02
C ASN A 170 -29.62 13.52 -4.57
N LEU A 171 -29.40 13.39 -3.26
CA LEU A 171 -28.17 12.83 -2.69
C LEU A 171 -28.13 11.31 -2.79
N VAL A 172 -29.29 10.66 -2.69
CA VAL A 172 -29.43 9.21 -2.97
C VAL A 172 -29.01 8.92 -4.40
N SER A 173 -29.53 9.67 -5.38
CA SER A 173 -29.18 9.48 -6.79
C SER A 173 -27.69 9.70 -7.06
N TYR A 174 -27.11 10.75 -6.49
CA TYR A 174 -25.67 11.00 -6.58
C TYR A 174 -24.85 9.85 -5.98
N TRP A 175 -25.22 9.39 -4.78
CA TRP A 175 -24.52 8.30 -4.10
C TRP A 175 -24.61 6.98 -4.85
N LYS A 176 -25.80 6.64 -5.39
CA LYS A 176 -25.98 5.44 -6.23
C LYS A 176 -25.07 5.50 -7.46
N SER A 177 -25.05 6.62 -8.18
CA SER A 177 -24.16 6.80 -9.33
C SER A 177 -22.67 6.66 -8.94
N TYR A 178 -22.27 7.16 -7.77
CA TYR A 178 -20.92 6.95 -7.25
C TYR A 178 -20.63 5.46 -7.00
N ILE A 179 -21.55 4.72 -6.39
CA ILE A 179 -21.40 3.28 -6.12
C ILE A 179 -21.34 2.47 -7.42
N ASP A 180 -22.19 2.77 -8.39
CA ASP A 180 -22.18 2.09 -9.68
C ASP A 180 -20.84 2.32 -10.41
N ALA A 181 -20.32 3.55 -10.38
CA ALA A 181 -19.00 3.86 -10.92
C ALA A 181 -17.86 3.20 -10.11
N LEU A 182 -18.05 2.99 -8.81
CA LEU A 182 -17.05 2.40 -7.91
C LEU A 182 -16.72 0.96 -8.30
N GLU A 183 -17.66 0.21 -8.88
CA GLU A 183 -17.42 -1.16 -9.36
C GLU A 183 -16.34 -1.23 -10.44
N SER A 184 -16.15 -0.16 -11.23
CA SER A 184 -15.11 -0.09 -12.27
C SER A 184 -13.69 -0.22 -11.70
N ILE A 185 -13.50 0.03 -10.40
CA ILE A 185 -12.21 -0.11 -9.71
C ILE A 185 -11.80 -1.58 -9.58
N ASN A 186 -12.73 -2.52 -9.65
CA ASN A 186 -12.42 -3.96 -9.64
C ASN A 186 -11.56 -4.38 -10.85
N CYS A 187 -11.61 -3.61 -11.94
CA CYS A 187 -10.81 -3.85 -13.14
C CYS A 187 -9.41 -3.24 -13.07
N LEU A 188 -9.14 -2.42 -12.05
CA LEU A 188 -7.87 -1.71 -11.91
C LEU A 188 -6.78 -2.66 -11.39
N ASN A 189 -5.69 -2.78 -12.16
CA ASN A 189 -4.47 -3.45 -11.73
C ASN A 189 -3.31 -2.46 -11.79
N ILE A 190 -2.69 -2.18 -10.65
CA ILE A 190 -1.61 -1.21 -10.51
C ILE A 190 -0.33 -1.99 -10.23
N PRO A 191 0.69 -1.94 -11.10
CA PRO A 191 1.94 -2.68 -10.89
C PRO A 191 2.55 -2.34 -9.53
N ARG A 192 2.89 -3.38 -8.77
CA ARG A 192 3.45 -3.22 -7.41
C ARG A 192 4.89 -2.74 -7.49
N TYR A 193 5.68 -3.31 -8.39
CA TYR A 193 7.04 -2.85 -8.66
C TYR A 193 7.03 -1.47 -9.32
N CYS A 194 7.50 -0.46 -8.57
CA CYS A 194 7.52 0.94 -9.00
C CYS A 194 8.86 1.37 -9.62
N LEU A 195 9.88 0.51 -9.53
CA LEU A 195 11.21 0.73 -10.09
C LEU A 195 11.31 0.07 -11.48
N GLN A 196 12.42 0.33 -12.14
CA GLN A 196 12.79 -0.30 -13.41
C GLN A 196 14.18 -0.89 -13.27
N ASP A 197 14.32 -2.14 -13.68
CA ASP A 197 15.60 -2.84 -13.66
C ASP A 197 16.60 -2.13 -14.56
N LYS A 198 17.86 -2.06 -14.12
CA LYS A 198 18.94 -1.37 -14.83
C LYS A 198 18.67 0.12 -15.09
N SER A 199 17.81 0.75 -14.29
CA SER A 199 17.67 2.20 -14.27
C SER A 199 19.02 2.85 -13.96
N ILE A 200 19.50 3.71 -14.86
CA ILE A 200 20.69 4.53 -14.64
C ILE A 200 20.37 5.81 -13.86
N ARG A 201 19.10 6.22 -13.88
CA ARG A 201 18.64 7.43 -13.20
C ARG A 201 17.21 7.27 -12.73
N THR A 202 17.02 7.48 -11.42
CA THR A 202 15.70 7.45 -10.78
C THR A 202 15.40 8.82 -10.17
N GLU A 203 14.23 9.36 -10.50
CA GLU A 203 13.78 10.66 -10.05
C GLU A 203 12.46 10.53 -9.29
N LEU A 204 12.30 11.30 -8.22
CA LEU A 204 11.05 11.41 -7.49
C LEU A 204 10.38 12.74 -7.85
N HIS A 205 9.24 12.67 -8.53
CA HIS A 205 8.46 13.81 -8.97
C HIS A 205 7.25 13.97 -8.06
N GLY A 206 7.15 15.12 -7.38
CA GLY A 206 6.03 15.44 -6.50
C GLY A 206 5.14 16.50 -7.13
N PHE A 207 3.85 16.21 -7.24
CA PHE A 207 2.82 17.15 -7.66
C PHE A 207 1.88 17.41 -6.49
N SER A 208 1.40 18.65 -6.39
CA SER A 208 0.39 19.01 -5.40
C SER A 208 -0.61 19.98 -6.00
N ASP A 209 -1.87 19.79 -5.67
CA ASP A 209 -2.94 20.70 -6.07
C ASP A 209 -3.94 20.90 -4.92
N SER A 210 -4.66 22.00 -4.99
CA SER A 210 -5.51 22.47 -3.91
C SER A 210 -6.72 23.23 -4.46
N SER A 211 -7.92 22.85 -4.02
CA SER A 211 -9.19 23.49 -4.35
C SER A 211 -9.99 23.79 -3.08
N GLU A 212 -11.06 24.56 -3.21
CA GLU A 212 -11.98 24.86 -2.11
C GLU A 212 -12.59 23.60 -1.47
N LYS A 213 -12.65 22.48 -2.19
CA LYS A 213 -13.27 21.22 -1.71
C LYS A 213 -12.26 20.25 -1.12
N ALA A 214 -11.06 20.17 -1.69
CA ALA A 214 -10.03 19.24 -1.27
C ALA A 214 -8.66 19.67 -1.80
N TYR A 215 -7.63 19.13 -1.16
CA TYR A 215 -6.24 19.27 -1.57
C TYR A 215 -5.54 17.92 -1.50
N GLY A 216 -4.48 17.78 -2.26
CA GLY A 216 -3.71 16.54 -2.28
C GLY A 216 -2.35 16.69 -2.92
N ALA A 217 -1.55 15.65 -2.75
CA ALA A 217 -0.26 15.51 -3.39
C ALA A 217 -0.08 14.08 -3.88
N ALA A 218 0.63 13.92 -5.00
CA ALA A 218 0.97 12.64 -5.59
C ALA A 218 2.47 12.61 -5.91
N PHE A 219 3.10 11.49 -5.61
CA PHE A 219 4.51 11.25 -5.87
C PHE A 219 4.65 10.16 -6.92
N TYR A 220 5.40 10.46 -7.98
CA TYR A 220 5.71 9.54 -9.06
C TYR A 220 7.20 9.23 -9.05
N LEU A 221 7.55 7.97 -9.26
CA LEU A 221 8.91 7.56 -9.60
C LEU A 221 9.05 7.55 -11.11
N ARG A 222 10.05 8.28 -11.59
CA ARG A 222 10.46 8.29 -12.99
C ARG A 222 11.82 7.62 -13.10
N CYS A 223 11.89 6.49 -13.78
CA CYS A 223 13.13 5.76 -14.03
C CYS A 223 13.54 5.92 -15.50
N ILE A 224 14.85 6.01 -15.74
CA ILE A 224 15.44 6.07 -17.07
C ILE A 224 16.51 4.97 -17.15
N ASP A 225 16.42 4.10 -18.15
CA ASP A 225 17.47 3.10 -18.40
C ASP A 225 18.59 3.60 -19.31
N SER A 226 19.59 2.74 -19.54
CA SER A 226 20.74 3.04 -20.40
C SER A 226 20.38 3.23 -21.88
N SER A 227 19.21 2.75 -22.32
CA SER A 227 18.69 2.97 -23.68
C SER A 227 17.90 4.28 -23.82
N GLY A 228 17.67 4.98 -22.70
CA GLY A 228 16.85 6.18 -22.64
C GLY A 228 15.34 5.91 -22.50
N GLN A 229 14.92 4.66 -22.30
CA GLN A 229 13.51 4.34 -22.04
C GLN A 229 13.10 4.88 -20.67
N ILE A 230 11.94 5.52 -20.64
CA ILE A 230 11.39 6.16 -19.44
C ILE A 230 10.19 5.36 -18.96
N SER A 231 10.17 4.98 -17.69
CA SER A 231 8.96 4.54 -17.00
C SER A 231 8.56 5.54 -15.91
N VAL A 232 7.26 5.74 -15.76
CA VAL A 232 6.69 6.59 -14.71
C VAL A 232 5.62 5.81 -13.98
N ARG A 233 5.76 5.68 -12.66
CA ARG A 233 4.82 4.94 -11.79
C ARG A 233 4.41 5.81 -10.62
N LEU A 234 3.12 5.78 -10.26
CA LEU A 234 2.65 6.41 -9.03
C LEU A 234 3.19 5.61 -7.84
N LEU A 235 3.97 6.26 -6.97
CA LEU A 235 4.49 5.65 -5.76
C LEU A 235 3.46 5.71 -4.63
N CYS A 236 2.94 6.91 -4.38
CA CYS A 236 1.88 7.14 -3.41
C CYS A 236 1.19 8.48 -3.64
N SER A 237 0.00 8.64 -3.09
CA SER A 237 -0.68 9.92 -3.01
C SER A 237 -1.33 10.10 -1.65
N LYS A 238 -1.67 11.35 -1.32
CA LYS A 238 -2.44 11.67 -0.15
C LYS A 238 -3.34 12.85 -0.44
N SER A 239 -4.59 12.74 -0.03
CA SER A 239 -5.57 13.81 -0.13
C SER A 239 -6.26 14.06 1.20
N LYS A 240 -6.80 15.26 1.34
CA LYS A 240 -7.62 15.67 2.47
C LYS A 240 -8.71 16.62 1.99
N VAL A 241 -9.90 16.43 2.54
CA VAL A 241 -11.03 17.33 2.30
C VAL A 241 -10.73 18.67 2.96
N ALA A 242 -11.01 19.76 2.24
CA ALA A 242 -10.80 21.10 2.74
C ALA A 242 -11.74 21.36 3.93
N PRO A 243 -11.28 22.03 5.00
CA PRO A 243 -12.18 22.47 6.06
C PRO A 243 -13.27 23.38 5.52
N LEU A 244 -14.48 23.26 6.06
CA LEU A 244 -15.63 24.10 5.66
C LEU A 244 -15.44 25.59 6.02
N LYS A 245 -14.60 25.88 7.02
CA LYS A 245 -14.26 27.24 7.44
C LYS A 245 -12.80 27.51 7.09
N ASN A 246 -12.50 28.71 6.61
CA ASN A 246 -11.15 29.17 6.29
C ASN A 246 -10.46 28.31 5.21
N ALA A 247 -11.21 27.91 4.17
CA ALA A 247 -10.67 27.18 3.04
C ALA A 247 -9.52 27.96 2.38
N GLU A 248 -9.66 29.28 2.18
CA GLU A 248 -8.62 30.15 1.62
C GLU A 248 -7.33 30.19 2.46
N ALA A 249 -7.44 30.36 3.77
CA ALA A 249 -6.27 30.31 4.66
C ALA A 249 -5.64 28.91 4.69
N THR A 250 -6.46 27.86 4.55
CA THR A 250 -5.98 26.48 4.42
C THR A 250 -5.24 26.29 3.09
N LEU A 251 -5.78 26.78 1.98
CA LEU A 251 -5.15 26.78 0.65
C LEU A 251 -3.81 27.54 0.68
N ALA A 252 -3.77 28.71 1.32
CA ALA A 252 -2.55 29.49 1.50
C ALA A 252 -1.51 28.72 2.35
N ASN A 253 -1.94 28.14 3.47
CA ASN A 253 -1.05 27.34 4.33
C ASN A 253 -0.55 26.07 3.64
N ILE A 254 -1.36 25.43 2.80
CA ILE A 254 -0.95 24.25 2.02
C ILE A 254 0.05 24.65 0.95
N ARG A 255 -0.21 25.75 0.22
CA ARG A 255 0.77 26.31 -0.71
C ARG A 255 2.08 26.61 0.01
N ASN A 256 2.05 27.07 1.26
CA ASN A 256 3.28 27.31 2.03
C ASN A 256 3.93 26.03 2.61
N SER A 257 3.14 25.02 2.97
CA SER A 257 3.62 23.82 3.69
C SER A 257 3.98 22.65 2.79
N PHE A 258 3.24 22.49 1.69
CA PHE A 258 3.40 21.41 0.70
C PHE A 258 4.09 21.86 -0.58
N TRP A 259 4.41 23.15 -0.73
CA TRP A 259 5.50 23.52 -1.65
C TRP A 259 6.71 22.66 -1.27
N ILE A 260 7.41 22.23 -2.31
CA ILE A 260 8.54 21.30 -2.33
C ILE A 260 9.51 21.39 -1.14
N PRO A 261 9.78 22.50 -0.41
CA PRO A 261 10.60 22.53 0.81
C PRO A 261 10.36 21.43 1.86
N SER A 262 9.14 21.17 2.34
CA SER A 262 8.93 20.16 3.40
C SER A 262 9.10 18.73 2.88
N ALA A 263 8.59 18.45 1.68
CA ALA A 263 8.81 17.18 1.00
C ALA A 263 10.31 16.98 0.71
N ARG A 264 11.02 18.02 0.25
CA ARG A 264 12.47 18.02 0.05
C ARG A 264 13.21 17.77 1.34
N ASN A 265 12.77 18.33 2.47
CA ASN A 265 13.37 18.08 3.77
C ASN A 265 13.14 16.63 4.26
N VAL A 266 11.94 16.09 4.05
CA VAL A 266 11.62 14.68 4.35
C VAL A 266 12.42 13.74 3.45
N VAL A 267 12.42 13.97 2.13
CA VAL A 267 13.20 13.20 1.15
C VAL A 267 14.70 13.30 1.46
N ARG A 268 15.22 14.49 1.80
CA ARG A 268 16.60 14.64 2.27
C ARG A 268 16.87 13.87 3.56
N LYS A 269 15.93 13.84 4.50
CA LYS A 269 16.06 13.07 5.75
C LYS A 269 16.14 11.57 5.45
N ILE A 270 15.30 11.07 4.53
CA ILE A 270 15.33 9.67 4.06
C ILE A 270 16.65 9.36 3.36
N PHE A 271 17.09 10.20 2.43
CA PHE A 271 18.38 10.01 1.74
C PHE A 271 19.59 10.07 2.67
N ARG A 272 19.55 10.92 3.71
CA ARG A 272 20.60 10.98 4.73
C ARG A 272 20.63 9.73 5.62
N ALA A 273 19.47 9.15 5.91
CA ALA A 273 19.34 7.94 6.72
C ALA A 273 19.70 6.67 5.93
N CYS A 274 19.46 6.63 4.62
CA CYS A 274 19.80 5.49 3.76
C CYS A 274 21.30 5.50 3.40
N ILE A 275 22.05 4.52 3.92
CA ILE A 275 23.51 4.38 3.69
C ILE A 275 23.82 4.25 2.19
N THR A 276 23.02 3.48 1.45
CA THR A 276 23.18 3.28 0.00
C THR A 276 23.00 4.59 -0.76
N CYS A 277 21.90 5.31 -0.52
CA CYS A 277 21.66 6.60 -1.15
C CYS A 277 22.73 7.64 -0.76
N ARG A 278 23.21 7.64 0.48
CA ARG A 278 24.29 8.53 0.94
C ARG A 278 25.60 8.27 0.20
N LYS A 279 25.96 7.00 -0.03
CA LYS A 279 27.14 6.61 -0.81
C LYS A 279 27.04 7.01 -2.28
N VAL A 280 25.85 6.86 -2.89
CA VAL A 280 25.60 7.28 -4.28
C VAL A 280 25.64 8.82 -4.40
N SER A 281 25.02 9.54 -3.47
CA SER A 281 25.01 11.01 -3.46
C SER A 281 26.40 11.61 -3.27
N ALA A 282 27.25 10.97 -2.47
CA ALA A 282 28.62 11.44 -2.22
C ALA A 282 29.50 11.39 -3.49
N LYS A 283 29.24 10.46 -4.40
CA LYS A 283 29.95 10.36 -5.69
C LYS A 283 29.54 11.45 -6.68
N GLY A 284 28.37 12.05 -6.53
CA GLY A 284 27.83 13.07 -7.44
C GLY A 284 28.33 14.51 -7.21
N SER A 285 29.38 14.71 -6.40
CA SER A 285 29.99 16.03 -6.15
C SER A 285 31.36 16.22 -6.82
N GLN A 286 31.70 15.36 -7.77
CA GLN A 286 32.77 15.58 -8.74
C GLN A 286 32.22 15.45 -10.16
N GLN A 287 31.69 16.57 -10.68
CA GLN A 287 31.82 17.08 -12.05
C GLN A 287 30.95 18.33 -12.20
#